data_AF-A0A8J5GMU6-F1
#
_entry.id   AF-A0A8J5GMU6-F1
#
_cell.length_a   1.000
_cell.length_b   1.000
_cell.length_c   1.000
_cell.angle_alpha   90.00
_cell.angle_beta   90.00
_cell.angle_gamma   90.00
#
_symmetry.space_group_name_H-M   'P 1'
#
loop_
_entity.id
_entity.type
_entity.pdbx_description
1 polymer ?
#
loop_
_entity_poly.entity_id
_entity_poly.type
_entity_poly.pdbx_seq_one_letter_code
_entity_poly.pdbx_strand_id
1 'polypeptide(L)'
;MNYIFSKNSSSYKQVVEAIEDLEPPALGFIKSSDYASTVAHNAAAIRQHNLHIQLLDQIAEDLRDIKAYIKTVLESHKKGRPSAPTIPNDLITKLSNLIIGPTERPKKPKGKILVFKGPLKILKEEKEKAKR
;
A
#
# COMPACT_ATOMS: atom_id res chain seq x y z
N MET A 1 17.88 -5.26 -21.23
CA MET A 1 17.49 -6.45 -20.44
C MET A 1 18.63 -7.45 -20.50
N ASN A 2 19.04 -8.02 -19.37
CA ASN A 2 20.20 -8.92 -19.31
C ASN A 2 19.71 -10.37 -19.37
N TYR A 3 19.83 -11.01 -20.54
CA TYR A 3 19.36 -12.39 -20.81
C TYR A 3 19.93 -13.43 -19.81
N ILE A 4 21.07 -13.11 -19.19
CA ILE A 4 21.73 -13.91 -18.15
C ILE A 4 20.85 -14.05 -16.91
N PHE A 5 20.15 -12.98 -16.50
CA PHE A 5 19.23 -13.05 -15.36
C PHE A 5 17.97 -13.83 -15.71
N SER A 6 17.45 -13.67 -16.93
CA SER A 6 16.28 -14.40 -17.41
C SER A 6 16.52 -15.92 -17.49
N LYS A 7 17.68 -16.35 -18.00
CA LYS A 7 18.07 -17.76 -18.10
C LYS A 7 18.18 -18.46 -16.74
N ASN A 8 18.50 -17.71 -15.69
CA ASN A 8 18.66 -18.26 -14.34
C ASN A 8 17.38 -18.24 -13.49
N SER A 9 16.29 -17.63 -13.99
CA SER A 9 15.02 -17.63 -13.27
C SER A 9 14.43 -19.03 -13.14
N SER A 10 13.78 -19.33 -12.02
CA SER A 10 13.15 -20.63 -11.76
C SER A 10 12.06 -20.96 -12.78
N SER A 11 11.22 -19.97 -13.10
CA SER A 11 10.16 -20.10 -14.11
C SER A 11 10.71 -20.47 -15.48
N TYR A 12 11.80 -19.83 -15.93
CA TYR A 12 12.43 -20.16 -17.20
C TYR A 12 12.97 -21.60 -17.22
N LYS A 13 13.57 -22.08 -16.13
CA LYS A 13 14.08 -23.46 -16.03
C LYS A 13 12.96 -24.50 -16.09
N GLN A 14 11.84 -24.25 -15.40
CA GLN A 14 10.67 -25.14 -15.43
C GLN A 14 10.08 -25.24 -16.84
N VAL A 15 9.99 -24.11 -17.55
CA VAL A 15 9.52 -24.09 -18.95
C VAL A 15 10.47 -24.84 -19.87
N VAL A 16 11.78 -24.68 -19.69
CA VAL A 16 12.80 -25.44 -20.46
C VAL A 16 12.66 -26.94 -20.21
N GLU A 17 12.51 -27.37 -18.96
CA GLU A 17 12.34 -28.79 -18.60
C GLU A 17 11.05 -29.37 -19.21
N ALA A 18 9.92 -28.67 -19.09
CA ALA A 18 8.65 -29.11 -19.66
C ALA A 18 8.70 -29.27 -21.20
N ILE A 19 9.52 -28.48 -21.88
CA ILE A 19 9.68 -28.56 -23.34
C ILE A 19 10.72 -29.60 -23.73
N GLU A 20 11.76 -29.79 -22.93
CA GLU A 20 12.75 -30.84 -23.16
C GLU A 20 12.08 -32.22 -23.18
N ASP A 21 11.05 -32.43 -22.35
CA ASP A 21 10.24 -33.65 -22.32
C ASP A 21 9.39 -33.84 -23.60
N LEU A 22 9.02 -32.74 -24.29
CA LEU A 22 8.14 -32.78 -25.46
C LEU A 22 8.92 -32.80 -26.79
N GLU A 23 9.90 -31.90 -26.94
CA GLU A 23 10.70 -31.74 -28.16
C GLU A 23 12.16 -31.34 -27.82
N PRO A 24 13.05 -32.31 -27.52
CA PRO A 24 14.44 -32.01 -27.23
C PRO A 24 15.23 -31.67 -28.52
N PRO A 25 16.20 -30.74 -28.47
CA PRO A 25 16.55 -29.87 -27.34
C PRO A 25 15.67 -28.60 -27.29
N ALA A 26 15.27 -28.21 -26.08
CA ALA A 26 14.61 -26.94 -25.81
C ALA A 26 15.58 -25.78 -26.08
N LEU A 27 15.28 -25.04 -27.15
CA LEU A 27 16.12 -23.93 -27.58
C LEU A 27 15.67 -22.63 -26.92
N GLY A 28 16.55 -22.11 -26.07
CA GLY A 28 16.39 -20.80 -25.45
C GLY A 28 16.78 -19.65 -26.38
N PHE A 29 17.53 -18.70 -25.84
CA PHE A 29 18.12 -17.62 -26.63
C PHE A 29 19.21 -18.17 -27.57
N ILE A 30 18.82 -18.42 -28.82
CA ILE A 30 19.74 -18.82 -29.89
C ILE A 30 20.16 -17.62 -30.74
N LYS A 31 21.37 -17.65 -31.29
CA LYS A 31 21.77 -16.72 -32.34
C LYS A 31 21.51 -17.36 -33.70
N SER A 32 20.92 -16.60 -34.61
CA SER A 32 20.69 -17.04 -35.99
C SER A 32 21.99 -17.39 -36.72
N SER A 33 23.12 -16.76 -36.34
CA SER A 33 24.46 -17.02 -36.89
C SER A 33 24.99 -18.43 -36.65
N ASP A 34 24.47 -19.13 -35.64
CA ASP A 34 25.03 -20.41 -35.20
C ASP A 34 24.50 -21.57 -36.07
N TYR A 35 23.51 -21.31 -36.93
CA TYR A 35 22.90 -22.30 -37.82
C TYR A 35 23.27 -22.03 -39.28
N ALA A 36 24.17 -22.85 -39.83
CA ALA A 36 24.69 -22.68 -41.19
C ALA A 36 23.68 -23.05 -42.30
N SER A 37 22.65 -23.85 -41.98
CA SER A 37 21.64 -24.31 -42.94
C SER A 37 20.28 -23.69 -42.67
N THR A 38 19.57 -23.27 -43.72
CA THR A 38 18.22 -22.70 -43.65
C THR A 38 17.23 -23.66 -42.99
N VAL A 39 17.36 -24.97 -43.23
CA VAL A 39 16.49 -25.99 -42.62
C VAL A 39 16.74 -26.09 -41.12
N ALA A 40 18.00 -26.09 -40.71
CA ALA A 40 18.39 -26.12 -39.29
C ALA A 40 17.97 -24.84 -38.56
N HIS A 41 18.08 -23.69 -39.23
CA HIS A 41 17.61 -22.41 -38.70
C HIS A 41 16.10 -22.41 -38.47
N ASN A 42 15.31 -22.88 -39.44
CA ASN A 42 13.86 -22.95 -39.30
C ASN A 42 13.43 -23.91 -38.19
N ALA A 43 14.04 -25.10 -38.11
CA ALA A 43 13.77 -26.03 -37.01
C ALA A 43 14.13 -25.43 -35.64
N ALA A 44 15.24 -24.69 -35.57
CA ALA A 44 15.66 -24.03 -34.35
C ALA A 44 14.70 -22.89 -33.93
N ALA A 45 14.24 -22.10 -34.90
CA ALA A 45 13.27 -21.03 -34.68
C ALA A 45 11.91 -21.58 -34.23
N ILE A 46 11.44 -22.69 -34.80
CA ILE A 46 10.19 -23.35 -34.38
C ILE A 46 10.27 -23.74 -32.90
N ARG A 47 11.34 -24.40 -32.48
CA ARG A 47 11.54 -24.79 -31.08
C ARG A 47 11.62 -23.59 -30.14
N GLN A 48 12.31 -22.54 -30.56
CA GLN A 48 12.37 -21.29 -29.80
C GLN A 48 10.98 -20.65 -29.66
N HIS A 49 10.15 -20.68 -30.71
CA HIS A 49 8.77 -20.20 -30.66
C HIS A 49 7.91 -21.03 -29.70
N ASN A 50 8.05 -22.36 -29.70
CA ASN A 50 7.37 -23.23 -28.75
C ASN A 50 7.70 -22.84 -27.30
N LEU A 51 8.97 -22.53 -27.03
CA LEU A 51 9.41 -22.02 -25.74
C LEU A 51 8.83 -20.65 -25.37
N HIS A 52 8.76 -19.73 -26.33
CA HIS A 52 8.11 -18.45 -26.08
C HIS A 52 6.61 -18.60 -25.78
N ILE A 53 5.90 -19.48 -26.50
CA ILE A 53 4.47 -19.73 -26.27
C ILE A 53 4.25 -20.28 -24.87
N GLN A 54 5.04 -21.27 -24.44
CA GLN A 54 4.91 -21.85 -23.10
C GLN A 54 5.18 -20.82 -21.99
N LEU A 55 6.18 -19.96 -22.18
CA LEU A 55 6.48 -18.89 -21.23
C LEU A 55 5.35 -17.86 -21.14
N LEU A 56 4.73 -17.52 -22.28
CA LEU A 56 3.58 -16.62 -22.31
C LEU A 56 2.35 -17.23 -21.64
N ASP A 57 2.12 -18.53 -21.81
CA ASP A 57 1.02 -19.23 -21.14
C ASP A 57 1.22 -19.24 -19.62
N GLN A 58 2.44 -19.53 -19.15
CA GLN A 58 2.78 -19.44 -17.72
C GLN A 58 2.50 -18.04 -17.15
N ILE A 59 2.90 -16.98 -17.87
CA ILE A 59 2.59 -15.59 -17.45
C ILE A 59 1.07 -15.35 -17.42
N ALA A 60 0.33 -15.91 -18.38
CA ALA A 60 -1.13 -15.78 -18.42
C ALA A 60 -1.82 -16.53 -17.27
N GLU A 61 -1.27 -17.65 -16.82
CA GLU A 61 -1.72 -18.36 -15.61
C GLU A 61 -1.41 -17.56 -14.34
N ASP A 62 -0.17 -17.09 -14.17
CA ASP A 62 0.22 -16.27 -13.02
C ASP A 62 -0.65 -15.00 -12.90
N LEU A 63 -0.99 -14.36 -14.03
CA LEU A 63 -1.90 -13.21 -14.07
C LEU A 63 -3.34 -13.57 -13.70
N ARG A 64 -3.82 -14.75 -14.09
CA ARG A 64 -5.14 -15.26 -13.68
C ARG A 64 -5.19 -15.47 -12.18
N ASP A 65 -4.15 -16.05 -11.60
CA ASP A 65 -4.04 -16.30 -10.16
C ASP A 65 -3.96 -14.99 -9.36
N ILE A 66 -3.16 -14.02 -9.80
CA ILE A 66 -3.11 -12.69 -9.19
C ILE A 66 -4.48 -12.01 -9.25
N LYS A 67 -5.18 -12.10 -10.39
CA LYS A 67 -6.52 -11.53 -10.55
C LYS A 67 -7.53 -12.20 -9.61
N ALA A 68 -7.46 -13.53 -9.45
CA ALA A 68 -8.29 -14.27 -8.51
C ALA A 68 -7.99 -13.84 -7.07
N TYR A 69 -6.72 -13.74 -6.70
CA TYR A 69 -6.29 -13.27 -5.38
C TYR A 69 -6.80 -11.85 -5.09
N ILE A 70 -6.63 -10.90 -6.02
CA ILE A 70 -7.15 -9.53 -5.86
C ILE A 70 -8.67 -9.54 -5.65
N LYS A 71 -9.40 -10.36 -6.41
CA LYS A 71 -10.85 -10.50 -6.23
C LYS A 71 -11.21 -11.00 -4.83
N THR A 72 -10.52 -12.03 -4.35
CA THR A 72 -10.73 -12.55 -2.98
C THR A 72 -10.40 -11.51 -1.90
N VAL A 73 -9.31 -10.75 -2.07
CA VAL A 73 -8.92 -9.69 -1.14
C VAL A 73 -9.98 -8.58 -1.13
N LEU A 74 -10.47 -8.14 -2.29
CA LEU A 74 -11.53 -7.14 -2.37
C LEU A 74 -12.85 -7.63 -1.74
N GLU A 75 -13.23 -8.88 -1.96
CA GLU A 75 -14.40 -9.48 -1.32
C GLU A 75 -14.22 -9.60 0.20
N SER A 76 -13.03 -9.98 0.67
CA SER A 76 -12.70 -10.02 2.09
C SER A 76 -12.71 -8.62 2.73
N HIS A 77 -12.24 -7.58 2.01
CA HIS A 77 -12.33 -6.20 2.47
C HIS A 77 -13.77 -5.69 2.53
N LYS A 78 -14.64 -6.12 1.60
CA LYS A 78 -16.07 -5.81 1.64
C LYS A 78 -16.79 -6.51 2.78
N LYS A 79 -16.36 -7.73 3.15
CA LYS A 79 -16.91 -8.50 4.28
C LYS A 79 -16.31 -8.08 5.64
N GLY A 80 -15.06 -7.60 5.65
CA GLY A 80 -14.29 -7.23 6.84
C GLY A 80 -14.36 -5.76 7.22
N ARG A 81 -14.82 -4.87 6.32
CA ARG A 81 -15.56 -3.70 6.80
C ARG A 81 -16.89 -4.25 7.32
N PRO A 82 -17.23 -4.11 8.61
CA PRO A 82 -18.65 -4.02 8.91
C PRO A 82 -19.15 -2.94 7.95
N SER A 83 -20.07 -3.28 7.04
CA SER A 83 -20.89 -2.25 6.40
C SER A 83 -21.22 -1.31 7.54
N ALA A 84 -20.80 -0.03 7.47
CA ALA A 84 -21.11 0.92 8.53
C ALA A 84 -22.58 0.65 8.87
N PRO A 85 -22.87 0.11 10.07
CA PRO A 85 -24.16 -0.51 10.33
C PRO A 85 -25.13 0.57 9.95
N THR A 86 -26.01 0.34 8.95
CA THR A 86 -26.90 1.38 8.42
C THR A 86 -27.48 2.10 9.60
N ILE A 87 -26.88 3.25 9.97
CA ILE A 87 -27.06 3.76 11.33
C ILE A 87 -28.49 4.20 11.28
N PRO A 88 -29.40 3.58 12.06
CA PRO A 88 -30.79 3.94 11.99
C PRO A 88 -30.89 5.44 12.18
N ASN A 89 -31.64 6.14 11.33
CA ASN A 89 -31.77 7.60 11.43
C ASN A 89 -32.21 8.02 12.85
N ASP A 90 -32.93 7.14 13.55
CA ASP A 90 -33.31 7.27 14.96
C ASP A 90 -32.11 7.35 15.94
N LEU A 91 -31.02 6.64 15.68
CA LEU A 91 -29.78 6.75 16.48
C LEU A 91 -29.03 8.05 16.18
N ILE A 92 -29.06 8.52 14.92
CA ILE A 92 -28.45 9.80 14.52
C ILE A 92 -29.18 10.97 15.20
N THR A 93 -30.51 10.96 15.20
CA THR A 93 -31.32 12.02 15.85
C THR A 93 -31.20 11.99 17.38
N LYS A 94 -31.10 10.80 17.99
CA LYS A 94 -30.90 10.68 19.44
C LYS A 94 -29.51 11.15 19.86
N LEU A 95 -28.47 10.85 19.08
CA LEU A 95 -27.10 11.29 19.35
C LEU A 95 -26.89 12.79 19.04
N SER A 96 -27.54 13.35 18.02
CA SER A 96 -27.43 14.79 17.72
C SER A 96 -27.99 15.67 18.83
N ASN A 97 -28.95 15.16 19.59
CA ASN A 97 -29.57 15.85 20.72
C ASN A 97 -28.91 15.51 22.07
N LEU A 98 -27.90 14.64 22.08
CA LEU A 98 -27.24 14.20 23.31
C LEU A 98 -26.18 15.22 23.73
N ILE A 99 -26.51 16.06 24.70
CA ILE A 99 -25.56 16.97 25.33
C ILE A 99 -24.91 16.24 26.51
N ILE A 100 -23.69 15.75 26.31
CA ILE A 100 -22.90 15.09 27.37
C ILE A 100 -22.22 16.19 28.20
N GLY A 101 -22.93 16.65 29.23
CA GLY A 101 -22.43 17.60 30.22
C GLY A 101 -22.55 19.08 29.82
N PRO A 102 -22.28 20.01 30.75
CA PRO A 102 -22.44 21.44 30.50
C PRO A 102 -21.52 21.91 29.35
N THR A 103 -22.12 22.48 28.29
CA THR A 103 -21.45 22.98 27.08
C THR A 103 -20.43 24.08 27.37
N GLU A 104 -20.55 24.73 28.53
CA GLU A 104 -19.64 25.80 28.95
C GLU A 104 -18.64 25.28 30.00
N ARG A 105 -17.35 25.40 29.67
CA ARG A 105 -16.28 25.21 30.65
C ARG A 105 -16.50 26.21 31.80
N PRO A 106 -16.47 25.78 33.09
CA PRO A 106 -16.56 26.72 34.20
C PRO A 106 -15.45 27.77 34.05
N LYS A 107 -15.84 29.05 34.04
CA LYS A 107 -14.91 30.18 33.89
C LYS A 107 -13.88 30.09 35.00
N LYS A 108 -12.62 29.77 34.65
CA LYS A 108 -11.52 29.73 35.62
C LYS A 108 -11.41 31.10 36.29
N PRO A 109 -11.31 31.18 37.64
CA PRO A 109 -11.12 32.46 38.32
C PRO A 109 -9.82 33.08 37.82
N LYS A 110 -9.88 34.31 37.30
CA LYS A 110 -8.69 35.05 36.87
C LYS A 110 -7.82 35.27 38.12
N GLY A 111 -6.61 34.73 38.11
CA GLY A 111 -5.63 34.96 39.18
C GLY A 111 -5.30 36.45 39.33
N LYS A 112 -4.93 36.88 40.54
CA LYS A 112 -4.44 38.25 40.77
C LYS A 112 -3.10 38.42 40.06
N ILE A 113 -3.04 39.34 39.09
CA ILE A 113 -1.80 39.72 38.43
C ILE A 113 -1.01 40.60 39.42
N LEU A 114 0.11 40.10 39.92
CA LEU A 114 1.06 40.88 40.71
C LEU A 114 2.00 41.60 39.75
N VAL A 115 1.99 42.93 39.80
CA VAL A 115 2.92 43.79 39.05
C VAL A 115 3.96 44.36 39.99
N PHE A 116 5.21 44.42 39.52
CA PHE A 116 6.30 45.01 40.28
C PHE A 116 6.06 46.53 40.45
N LYS A 117 5.75 46.94 41.68
CA LYS A 117 5.79 48.36 42.07
C LYS A 117 7.15 48.64 42.70
N GLY A 118 7.82 49.70 42.23
CA GLY A 118 9.09 50.13 42.79
C GLY A 118 8.96 50.51 44.28
N PRO A 119 9.97 50.20 45.12
CA PRO A 119 9.87 50.28 46.59
C PRO A 119 9.58 51.69 47.10
N LEU A 120 10.10 52.73 46.43
CA LEU A 120 9.85 54.13 46.79
C LEU A 120 8.39 54.54 46.59
N LYS A 121 7.67 53.95 45.61
CA LYS A 121 6.25 54.25 45.37
C LYS A 121 5.37 53.61 46.43
N ILE A 122 5.69 52.38 46.85
CA ILE A 122 4.98 51.68 47.95
C ILE A 122 5.13 52.47 49.25
N LEU A 123 6.35 52.93 49.56
CA LEU A 123 6.63 53.67 50.79
C LEU A 123 5.89 55.03 50.85
N LYS A 124 5.73 55.70 49.71
CA LYS A 124 4.92 56.93 49.62
C LYS A 124 3.42 56.65 49.83
N GLU A 125 2.87 55.65 49.15
CA GLU A 125 1.46 55.24 49.29
C GLU A 125 1.12 54.86 50.75
N GLU A 126 1.99 54.08 51.42
CA GLU A 126 1.78 53.70 52.83
C GLU A 126 1.85 54.90 53.79
N LYS A 127 2.78 55.85 53.56
CA LYS A 127 2.86 57.09 54.36
C LYS A 127 1.63 57.99 54.20
N GLU A 128 1.03 58.03 53.01
CA GLU A 128 -0.20 58.79 52.78
C GLU A 128 -1.42 58.08 53.38
N LYS A 129 -1.45 56.74 53.31
CA LYS A 129 -2.51 55.94 53.92
C LYS A 129 -2.50 56.00 55.45
N ALA A 130 -1.33 56.10 56.06
CA ALA A 130 -1.18 56.30 57.51
C ALA A 130 -1.53 57.72 58.00
N LYS A 131 -1.74 58.67 57.08
CA LYS A 131 -2.20 60.04 57.39
C LYS A 131 -3.72 60.20 57.26
N ARG A 132 -4.42 59.22 56.68
CA ARG A 132 -5.88 59.13 56.65
C ARG A 132 -6.38 58.24 57.78
#